data_AF-A0A0F7ZEX0-F1
#
_entry.id   AF-A0A0F7ZEX0-F1
#
_cell.length_a   1.000
_cell.length_b   1.000
_cell.length_c   1.000
_cell.angle_alpha   90.00
_cell.angle_beta   90.00
_cell.angle_gamma   90.00
#
_symmetry.space_group_name_H-M   'P 1'
#
loop_
_entity.id
_entity.type
_entity.pdbx_description
1 polymer ?
#
loop_
_entity_poly.entity_id
_entity_poly.type
_entity_poly.pdbx_seq_one_letter_code
_entity_poly.pdbx_strand_id
1 'polypeptide(L)'
;MNRPTSEKAKKAQQTSDIWNKIFRNDSTWLDEMVELRELKPAMVPTLVGNLRCEKDLYLVLLVHDWSGELRYAEGALIESLRRFKYISGTEIYMLDSRITVNIAECLGKSLKMGQVNVKDPRKLFARINRQLYTCAIYFGDNNIHDIGPDKIGGIRLRIERGQGLRAVRDICSIKLKSADGKPMVRILVREKATVRLENLTSYDENGRQWISHWKEMKLGWREW
;
A
#
# COMPACT_ATOMS: atom_id res chain seq x y z
N MET A 1 -34.97 0.11 11.63
CA MET A 1 -34.19 -0.32 10.45
C MET A 1 -33.71 0.92 9.71
N ASN A 2 -32.44 1.29 9.84
CA ASN A 2 -31.88 2.46 9.15
C ASN A 2 -31.56 2.09 7.71
N ARG A 3 -32.30 2.65 6.73
CA ARG A 3 -31.97 2.52 5.31
C ARG A 3 -30.60 3.14 5.06
N PRO A 4 -29.66 2.44 4.40
CA PRO A 4 -28.40 3.05 4.00
C PRO A 4 -28.69 4.23 3.05
N THR A 5 -28.16 5.41 3.36
CA THR A 5 -28.20 6.56 2.46
C THR A 5 -27.50 6.21 1.14
N SER A 6 -28.04 6.68 0.01
CA SER A 6 -27.62 6.32 -1.36
C SER A 6 -26.12 6.51 -1.65
N GLU A 7 -25.43 7.35 -0.87
CA GLU A 7 -23.99 7.58 -0.97
C GLU A 7 -23.16 6.42 -0.40
N LYS A 8 -23.61 5.79 0.70
CA LYS A 8 -22.96 4.59 1.26
C LYS A 8 -23.09 3.39 0.32
N ALA A 9 -24.25 3.23 -0.32
CA ALA A 9 -24.47 2.19 -1.31
C ALA A 9 -23.59 2.38 -2.56
N LYS A 10 -23.40 3.63 -3.03
CA LYS A 10 -22.49 3.94 -4.15
C LYS A 10 -21.02 3.65 -3.82
N LYS A 11 -20.55 4.02 -2.62
CA LYS A 11 -19.17 3.75 -2.18
C LYS A 11 -18.91 2.25 -1.99
N ALA A 12 -19.88 1.50 -1.44
CA ALA A 12 -19.83 0.05 -1.32
C ALA A 12 -19.77 -0.68 -2.68
N GLN A 13 -20.55 -0.21 -3.66
CA GLN A 13 -20.49 -0.74 -5.01
C GLN A 13 -19.11 -0.48 -5.64
N GLN A 14 -18.52 0.70 -5.40
CA GLN A 14 -17.23 1.10 -5.97
C GLN A 14 -16.04 0.29 -5.41
N THR A 15 -16.08 -0.12 -4.14
CA THR A 15 -15.01 -0.95 -3.54
C THR A 15 -15.07 -2.40 -3.98
N SER A 16 -16.26 -3.00 -4.01
CA SER A 16 -16.48 -4.36 -4.52
C SER A 16 -16.06 -4.46 -5.99
N ASP A 17 -16.32 -3.40 -6.77
CA ASP A 17 -15.96 -3.32 -8.18
C ASP A 17 -14.44 -3.32 -8.43
N ILE A 18 -13.61 -2.76 -7.54
CA ILE A 18 -12.16 -2.74 -7.74
C ILE A 18 -11.53 -4.13 -7.54
N TRP A 19 -11.91 -4.85 -6.49
CA TRP A 19 -11.41 -6.22 -6.26
C TRP A 19 -11.81 -7.16 -7.40
N ASN A 20 -13.06 -7.07 -7.85
CA ASN A 20 -13.58 -7.85 -8.98
C ASN A 20 -12.95 -7.46 -10.32
N LYS A 21 -12.29 -6.30 -10.44
CA LYS A 21 -11.51 -5.91 -11.63
C LYS A 21 -10.09 -6.47 -11.63
N ILE A 22 -9.61 -6.99 -10.51
CA ILE A 22 -8.26 -7.53 -10.32
C ILE A 22 -8.32 -9.06 -10.26
N PHE A 23 -9.19 -9.60 -9.43
CA PHE A 23 -9.34 -11.04 -9.19
C PHE A 23 -10.53 -11.61 -9.95
N ARG A 24 -10.43 -12.89 -10.29
CA ARG A 24 -11.55 -13.64 -10.87
C ARG A 24 -12.61 -13.88 -9.80
N ASN A 25 -13.87 -14.00 -10.22
CA ASN A 25 -14.97 -14.20 -9.28
C ASN A 25 -14.97 -15.60 -8.64
N ASP A 26 -14.32 -16.58 -9.27
CA ASP A 26 -14.20 -17.96 -8.81
C ASP A 26 -12.89 -18.22 -8.03
N SER A 27 -12.09 -17.18 -7.79
CA SER A 27 -10.86 -17.29 -7.01
C SER A 27 -11.16 -17.36 -5.52
N THR A 28 -10.53 -18.32 -4.83
CA THR A 28 -10.50 -18.43 -3.36
C THR A 28 -9.26 -17.77 -2.73
N TRP A 29 -8.30 -17.31 -3.52
CA TRP A 29 -6.99 -16.85 -3.02
C TRP A 29 -7.09 -15.75 -1.95
N LEU A 30 -7.96 -14.76 -2.15
CA LEU A 30 -8.14 -13.69 -1.16
C LEU A 30 -8.74 -14.21 0.16
N ASP A 31 -9.64 -15.16 0.09
CA ASP A 31 -10.25 -15.80 1.27
C ASP A 31 -9.21 -16.66 2.01
N GLU A 32 -8.38 -17.40 1.29
CA GLU A 32 -7.25 -18.15 1.87
C GLU A 32 -6.27 -17.21 2.59
N MET A 33 -5.96 -16.04 2.01
CA MET A 33 -5.13 -15.03 2.68
C MET A 33 -5.80 -14.46 3.94
N VAL A 34 -7.14 -14.44 4.00
CA VAL A 34 -7.89 -14.07 5.21
C VAL A 34 -7.81 -15.17 6.26
N GLU A 35 -7.82 -16.44 5.88
CA GLU A 35 -7.76 -17.57 6.82
C GLU A 35 -6.37 -17.74 7.45
N LEU A 36 -5.30 -17.37 6.74
CA LEU A 36 -3.93 -17.34 7.28
C LEU A 36 -3.74 -16.33 8.43
N ARG A 37 -4.78 -15.58 8.81
CA ARG A 37 -4.74 -14.58 9.89
C ARG A 37 -4.51 -15.12 11.29
N GLU A 38 -4.63 -16.43 11.51
CA GLU A 38 -4.39 -17.05 12.80
C GLU A 38 -2.94 -16.85 13.32
N LEU A 39 -2.02 -16.40 12.45
CA LEU A 39 -0.59 -16.19 12.73
C LEU A 39 -0.19 -14.75 13.15
N LYS A 40 -1.13 -13.91 13.60
CA LYS A 40 -1.03 -12.55 14.22
C LYS A 40 0.33 -11.78 14.19
N PRO A 41 0.34 -10.46 13.88
CA PRO A 41 -0.78 -9.56 13.61
C PRO A 41 -1.09 -9.54 12.11
N ALA A 42 -2.20 -10.19 11.73
CA ALA A 42 -2.54 -10.35 10.34
C ALA A 42 -3.49 -9.24 9.90
N MET A 43 -3.13 -8.59 8.80
CA MET A 43 -4.00 -7.65 8.13
C MET A 43 -4.81 -8.37 7.07
N VAL A 44 -5.96 -7.81 6.78
CA VAL A 44 -6.76 -8.19 5.63
C VAL A 44 -5.99 -7.81 4.36
N PRO A 45 -6.08 -8.57 3.26
CA PRO A 45 -5.56 -8.11 1.97
C PRO A 45 -6.05 -6.68 1.69
N THR A 46 -5.13 -5.79 1.36
CA THR A 46 -5.42 -4.35 1.28
C THR A 46 -4.85 -3.77 0.01
N LEU A 47 -5.69 -3.05 -0.74
CA LEU A 47 -5.26 -2.22 -1.86
C LEU A 47 -5.02 -0.81 -1.37
N VAL A 48 -3.84 -0.27 -1.66
CA VAL A 48 -3.51 1.13 -1.36
C VAL A 48 -3.23 1.88 -2.66
N GLY A 49 -3.80 3.08 -2.81
CA GLY A 49 -3.49 3.95 -3.94
C GLY A 49 -4.43 5.13 -4.09
N ASN A 50 -4.22 5.91 -5.15
CA ASN A 50 -4.97 7.12 -5.41
C ASN A 50 -6.21 6.83 -6.27
N LEU A 51 -7.33 6.55 -5.62
CA LEU A 51 -8.62 6.30 -6.29
C LEU A 51 -9.24 7.53 -6.97
N ARG A 52 -8.66 8.72 -6.78
CA ARG A 52 -9.10 9.96 -7.46
C ARG A 52 -8.52 10.08 -8.88
N CYS A 53 -7.64 9.17 -9.29
CA CYS A 53 -7.09 9.13 -10.64
C CYS A 53 -7.99 8.27 -11.56
N GLU A 54 -8.75 8.90 -12.46
CA GLU A 54 -9.73 8.22 -13.31
C GLU A 54 -9.14 7.51 -14.53
N LYS A 55 -7.91 7.86 -14.96
CA LYS A 55 -7.36 7.37 -16.24
C LYS A 55 -6.49 6.12 -16.13
N ASP A 56 -5.59 6.10 -15.15
CA ASP A 56 -4.65 5.00 -14.91
C ASP A 56 -4.51 4.80 -13.40
N LEU A 57 -5.28 3.84 -12.86
CA LEU A 57 -5.26 3.58 -11.44
C LEU A 57 -4.03 2.74 -11.09
N TYR A 58 -3.22 3.22 -10.13
CA TYR A 58 -2.07 2.49 -9.61
C TYR A 58 -2.32 2.12 -8.16
N LEU A 59 -2.24 0.83 -7.87
CA LEU A 59 -2.46 0.24 -6.55
C LEU A 59 -1.24 -0.58 -6.12
N VAL A 60 -1.04 -0.69 -4.82
CA VAL A 60 -0.20 -1.73 -4.22
C VAL A 60 -1.12 -2.70 -3.49
N LEU A 61 -0.95 -4.00 -3.75
CA LEU A 61 -1.59 -5.07 -3.00
C LEU A 61 -0.70 -5.44 -1.81
N LEU A 62 -1.26 -5.30 -0.62
CA LEU A 62 -0.60 -5.62 0.64
C LEU A 62 -1.31 -6.81 1.29
N VAL A 63 -0.55 -7.87 1.55
CA VAL A 63 -1.04 -9.11 2.19
C VAL A 63 -0.34 -9.42 3.51
N HIS A 64 0.62 -8.59 3.89
CA HIS A 64 1.24 -8.59 5.22
C HIS A 64 1.96 -9.90 5.54
N ASP A 65 2.68 -10.39 4.55
CA ASP A 65 3.51 -11.57 4.67
C ASP A 65 4.79 -11.24 5.43
N TRP A 66 4.78 -11.55 6.72
CA TRP A 66 5.95 -11.41 7.56
C TRP A 66 6.87 -12.63 7.54
N SER A 67 6.38 -13.80 7.08
CA SER A 67 7.18 -15.02 6.98
C SER A 67 8.00 -15.05 5.69
N GLY A 68 7.51 -14.39 4.63
CA GLY A 68 8.11 -14.42 3.30
C GLY A 68 7.76 -15.69 2.51
N GLU A 69 6.84 -16.50 3.04
CA GLU A 69 6.46 -17.80 2.47
C GLU A 69 5.49 -17.65 1.30
N LEU A 70 4.81 -16.50 1.12
CA LEU A 70 3.84 -16.33 0.03
C LEU A 70 4.47 -16.43 -1.36
N ARG A 71 5.79 -16.23 -1.47
CA ARG A 71 6.52 -16.47 -2.74
C ARG A 71 6.32 -17.88 -3.29
N TYR A 72 6.08 -18.87 -2.43
CA TYR A 72 5.86 -20.25 -2.84
C TYR A 72 4.43 -20.48 -3.37
N ALA A 73 3.52 -19.53 -3.10
CA ALA A 73 2.15 -19.51 -3.60
C ALA A 73 1.97 -18.55 -4.79
N GLU A 74 3.05 -18.14 -5.47
CA GLU A 74 2.97 -17.26 -6.65
C GLU A 74 2.03 -17.84 -7.72
N GLY A 75 2.10 -19.15 -8.00
CA GLY A 75 1.22 -19.79 -8.99
C GLY A 75 -0.27 -19.60 -8.67
N ALA A 76 -0.66 -19.82 -7.41
CA ALA A 76 -2.04 -19.63 -6.96
C ALA A 76 -2.50 -18.18 -7.07
N LEU A 77 -1.62 -17.21 -6.76
CA LEU A 77 -1.90 -15.80 -7.01
C LEU A 77 -2.14 -15.56 -8.52
N ILE A 78 -1.25 -16.03 -9.39
CA ILE A 78 -1.37 -15.77 -10.83
C ILE A 78 -2.66 -16.37 -11.42
N GLU A 79 -3.04 -17.57 -10.98
CA GLU A 79 -4.28 -18.24 -11.40
C GLU A 79 -5.55 -17.52 -10.91
N SER A 80 -5.45 -16.83 -9.77
CA SER A 80 -6.53 -16.05 -9.17
C SER A 80 -6.86 -14.74 -9.91
N LEU A 81 -5.91 -14.20 -10.66
CA LEU A 81 -6.02 -12.90 -11.30
C LEU A 81 -6.84 -12.97 -12.60
N ARG A 82 -7.53 -11.88 -12.92
CA ARG A 82 -8.08 -11.66 -14.27
C ARG A 82 -6.96 -11.45 -15.28
N ARG A 83 -7.31 -11.41 -16.56
CA ARG A 83 -6.35 -11.21 -17.66
C ARG A 83 -5.46 -9.99 -17.42
N PHE A 84 -4.16 -10.24 -17.32
CA PHE A 84 -3.15 -9.22 -17.04
C PHE A 84 -1.93 -9.40 -17.94
N LYS A 85 -1.04 -8.41 -17.92
CA LYS A 85 0.34 -8.55 -18.42
C LYS A 85 1.32 -7.97 -17.40
N TYR A 86 2.50 -8.56 -17.31
CA TYR A 86 3.60 -7.94 -16.58
C TYR A 86 4.09 -6.68 -17.30
N ILE A 87 4.27 -5.60 -16.55
CA ILE A 87 4.93 -4.37 -17.02
C ILE A 87 6.27 -4.15 -16.31
N SER A 88 6.51 -4.88 -15.23
CA SER A 88 7.79 -5.06 -14.54
C SER A 88 7.78 -6.42 -13.82
N GLY A 89 8.86 -6.77 -13.10
CA GLY A 89 8.92 -7.99 -12.30
C GLY A 89 8.05 -7.98 -11.03
N THR A 90 7.33 -6.89 -10.76
CA THR A 90 6.47 -6.69 -9.56
C THR A 90 5.16 -5.98 -9.87
N GLU A 91 4.99 -5.43 -11.08
CA GLU A 91 3.81 -4.68 -11.50
C GLU A 91 3.09 -5.42 -12.63
N ILE A 92 1.79 -5.63 -12.42
CA ILE A 92 0.88 -6.20 -13.41
C ILE A 92 -0.11 -5.14 -13.87
N TYR A 93 -0.44 -5.14 -15.15
CA TYR A 93 -1.47 -4.30 -15.74
C TYR A 93 -2.67 -5.15 -16.13
N MET A 94 -3.82 -4.84 -15.53
CA MET A 94 -5.09 -5.51 -15.80
C MET A 94 -5.66 -5.03 -17.14
N LEU A 95 -5.78 -5.94 -18.10
CA LEU A 95 -6.10 -5.59 -19.50
C LEU A 95 -7.50 -4.99 -19.64
N ASP A 96 -8.45 -5.45 -18.83
CA ASP A 96 -9.86 -5.10 -18.95
C ASP A 96 -10.26 -3.88 -18.09
N SER A 97 -9.39 -3.41 -17.19
CA SER A 97 -9.75 -2.39 -16.20
C SER A 97 -8.79 -1.21 -16.09
N ARG A 98 -7.67 -1.21 -16.83
CA ARG A 98 -6.64 -0.15 -16.78
C ARG A 98 -6.06 0.08 -15.38
N ILE A 99 -6.11 -0.94 -14.53
CA ILE A 99 -5.51 -0.93 -13.20
C ILE A 99 -4.11 -1.51 -13.31
N THR A 100 -3.13 -0.79 -12.77
CA THR A 100 -1.82 -1.36 -12.47
C THR A 100 -1.77 -1.73 -11.00
N VAL A 101 -1.39 -2.97 -10.71
CA VAL A 101 -1.23 -3.45 -9.33
C VAL A 101 0.23 -3.84 -9.14
N ASN A 102 0.86 -3.29 -8.11
CA ASN A 102 2.12 -3.81 -7.59
C ASN A 102 1.81 -4.96 -6.62
N ILE A 103 2.39 -6.13 -6.91
CA ILE A 103 2.22 -7.38 -6.15
C ILE A 103 3.54 -7.82 -5.50
N ALA A 104 4.48 -6.89 -5.29
CA ALA A 104 5.84 -7.23 -4.84
C ALA A 104 5.86 -8.00 -3.51
N GLU A 105 4.94 -7.67 -2.59
CA GLU A 105 4.83 -8.41 -1.33
C GLU A 105 4.40 -9.87 -1.55
N CYS A 106 3.40 -10.11 -2.40
CA CYS A 106 2.90 -11.46 -2.67
C CYS A 106 3.96 -12.37 -3.32
N LEU A 107 4.95 -11.78 -3.99
CA LEU A 107 6.07 -12.48 -4.60
C LEU A 107 7.25 -12.70 -3.62
N GLY A 108 7.07 -12.38 -2.32
CA GLY A 108 8.13 -12.40 -1.31
C GLY A 108 9.31 -11.47 -1.64
N LYS A 109 9.10 -10.45 -2.49
CA LYS A 109 10.10 -9.43 -2.83
C LYS A 109 10.07 -8.26 -1.85
N SER A 110 9.56 -8.50 -0.64
CA SER A 110 9.65 -7.58 0.49
C SER A 110 11.07 -7.53 1.04
N LEU A 111 11.56 -6.33 1.38
CA LEU A 111 12.85 -6.17 2.05
C LEU A 111 12.72 -6.51 3.54
N LYS A 112 13.87 -6.60 4.24
CA LYS A 112 13.92 -6.74 5.71
C LYS A 112 12.94 -5.73 6.37
N MET A 113 12.16 -6.20 7.33
CA MET A 113 11.17 -5.42 8.10
C MET A 113 9.90 -4.97 7.33
N GLY A 114 9.38 -5.79 6.41
CA GLY A 114 8.04 -5.59 5.82
C GLY A 114 7.94 -4.39 4.87
N GLN A 115 9.07 -4.01 4.25
CA GLN A 115 9.09 -2.97 3.21
C GLN A 115 8.72 -3.57 1.86
N VAL A 116 7.98 -2.83 1.05
CA VAL A 116 7.54 -3.26 -0.29
C VAL A 116 8.22 -2.42 -1.36
N ASN A 117 8.78 -3.10 -2.35
CA ASN A 117 9.40 -2.45 -3.50
C ASN A 117 8.34 -2.00 -4.50
N VAL A 118 8.37 -0.72 -4.84
CA VAL A 118 7.51 -0.10 -5.86
C VAL A 118 8.35 0.69 -6.85
N LYS A 119 7.90 0.81 -8.10
CA LYS A 119 8.67 1.52 -9.13
C LYS A 119 8.68 3.05 -8.92
N ASP A 120 7.53 3.58 -8.52
CA ASP A 120 7.34 4.99 -8.23
C ASP A 120 6.23 5.19 -7.17
N PRO A 121 6.59 5.34 -5.88
CA PRO A 121 5.60 5.49 -4.81
C PRO A 121 4.67 6.70 -5.02
N ARG A 122 5.10 7.73 -5.78
CA ARG A 122 4.30 8.94 -6.01
C ARG A 122 2.95 8.65 -6.65
N LYS A 123 2.85 7.58 -7.44
CA LYS A 123 1.61 7.18 -8.13
C LYS A 123 0.48 6.82 -7.15
N LEU A 124 0.83 6.50 -5.91
CA LEU A 124 -0.13 6.14 -4.86
C LEU A 124 -0.79 7.36 -4.21
N PHE A 125 -0.27 8.56 -4.44
CA PHE A 125 -0.68 9.75 -3.70
C PHE A 125 -1.29 10.82 -4.60
N ALA A 126 -2.31 11.48 -4.09
CA ALA A 126 -2.77 12.77 -4.57
C ALA A 126 -2.11 13.89 -3.76
N ARG A 127 -1.90 15.05 -4.40
CA ARG A 127 -1.52 16.28 -3.71
C ARG A 127 -2.71 17.23 -3.69
N ILE A 128 -3.24 17.52 -2.50
CA ILE A 128 -4.38 18.43 -2.30
C ILE A 128 -3.94 19.46 -1.26
N ASN A 129 -4.09 20.75 -1.55
CA ASN A 129 -3.68 21.84 -0.65
C ASN A 129 -2.25 21.67 -0.08
N ARG A 130 -1.32 21.28 -0.97
CA ARG A 130 0.10 20.98 -0.67
C ARG A 130 0.35 19.75 0.21
N GLN A 131 -0.69 19.10 0.73
CA GLN A 131 -0.63 17.89 1.53
C GLN A 131 -0.81 16.64 0.68
N LEU A 132 -0.35 15.51 1.19
CA LEU A 132 -0.46 14.21 0.54
C LEU A 132 -1.67 13.45 1.07
N TYR A 133 -2.35 12.76 0.17
CA TYR A 133 -3.49 11.91 0.48
C TYR A 133 -3.41 10.63 -0.35
N THR A 134 -3.89 9.53 0.21
CA THR A 134 -4.11 8.26 -0.51
C THR A 134 -5.35 7.59 0.06
N CYS A 135 -5.69 6.41 -0.43
CA CYS A 135 -6.82 5.63 0.05
C CYS A 135 -6.38 4.18 0.30
N ALA A 136 -7.05 3.50 1.23
CA ALA A 136 -6.99 2.05 1.40
C ALA A 136 -8.36 1.42 1.16
N ILE A 137 -8.37 0.25 0.54
CA ILE A 137 -9.53 -0.63 0.41
C ILE A 137 -9.15 -1.96 1.05
N TYR A 138 -9.87 -2.30 2.11
CA TYR A 138 -9.70 -3.55 2.84
C TYR A 138 -10.56 -4.63 2.20
N PHE A 139 -10.01 -5.82 1.97
CA PHE A 139 -10.80 -6.94 1.46
C PHE A 139 -11.89 -7.33 2.47
N GLY A 140 -13.11 -7.53 1.98
CA GLY A 140 -14.32 -7.74 2.79
C GLY A 140 -14.93 -6.46 3.38
N ASP A 141 -14.27 -5.30 3.24
CA ASP A 141 -14.83 -4.00 3.62
C ASP A 141 -15.40 -3.28 2.40
N ASN A 142 -16.60 -2.74 2.57
CA ASN A 142 -17.31 -1.98 1.55
C ASN A 142 -17.02 -0.48 1.62
N ASN A 143 -15.94 -0.07 2.30
CA ASN A 143 -15.58 1.33 2.47
C ASN A 143 -14.20 1.64 1.90
N ILE A 144 -14.11 2.82 1.28
CA ILE A 144 -12.83 3.44 0.95
C ILE A 144 -12.38 4.22 2.18
N HIS A 145 -11.18 3.93 2.67
CA HIS A 145 -10.59 4.62 3.81
C HIS A 145 -9.61 5.68 3.32
N ASP A 146 -9.98 6.95 3.47
CA ASP A 146 -9.07 8.05 3.20
C ASP A 146 -7.91 8.05 4.21
N ILE A 147 -6.70 8.18 3.67
CA ILE A 147 -5.45 8.29 4.43
C ILE A 147 -4.92 9.70 4.22
N GLY A 148 -4.96 10.47 5.30
CA GLY A 148 -4.51 11.85 5.35
C GLY A 148 -3.02 12.02 5.62
N PRO A 149 -2.54 13.27 5.60
CA PRO A 149 -1.12 13.60 5.76
C PRO A 149 -0.55 13.19 7.13
N ASP A 150 -1.38 13.10 8.17
CA ASP A 150 -1.00 12.64 9.52
C ASP A 150 -0.60 11.15 9.56
N LYS A 151 -0.99 10.38 8.53
CA LYS A 151 -0.73 8.95 8.40
C LYS A 151 0.26 8.62 7.28
N ILE A 152 0.84 9.63 6.65
CA ILE A 152 1.76 9.48 5.53
C ILE A 152 3.12 10.02 5.92
N GLY A 153 4.11 9.13 5.92
CA GLY A 153 5.50 9.46 6.12
C GLY A 153 6.26 9.62 4.81
N GLY A 154 7.39 10.32 4.89
CA GLY A 154 8.27 10.56 3.76
C GLY A 154 9.57 11.22 4.21
N ILE A 155 10.28 11.83 3.27
CA ILE A 155 11.51 12.55 3.59
C ILE A 155 11.17 13.86 4.31
N ARG A 156 11.55 13.95 5.59
CA ARG A 156 11.10 14.99 6.54
C ARG A 156 11.30 16.41 6.01
N LEU A 157 12.52 16.75 5.60
CA LEU A 157 12.83 18.09 5.08
C LEU A 157 12.01 18.44 3.83
N ARG A 158 11.67 17.45 3.00
CA ARG A 158 10.84 17.67 1.81
C ARG A 158 9.36 17.89 2.19
N ILE A 159 8.87 17.24 3.25
CA ILE A 159 7.53 17.48 3.83
C ILE A 159 7.46 18.87 4.45
N GLU A 160 8.40 19.23 5.32
CA GLU A 160 8.45 20.53 6.01
C GLU A 160 8.51 21.71 5.01
N ARG A 161 9.20 21.51 3.88
CA ARG A 161 9.27 22.47 2.77
C ARG A 161 8.05 22.43 1.83
N GLY A 162 7.02 21.63 2.12
CA GLY A 162 5.79 21.53 1.34
C GLY A 162 6.00 20.98 -0.09
N GLN A 163 7.01 20.15 -0.32
CA GLN A 163 7.40 19.68 -1.66
C GLN A 163 6.47 18.58 -2.23
N GLY A 164 5.38 18.25 -1.54
CA GLY A 164 4.33 17.35 -2.02
C GLY A 164 4.88 15.99 -2.44
N LEU A 165 4.59 15.55 -3.66
CA LEU A 165 4.99 14.24 -4.18
C LEU A 165 6.51 14.00 -4.17
N ARG A 166 7.34 15.07 -4.15
CA ARG A 166 8.80 14.89 -4.02
C ARG A 166 9.17 14.30 -2.65
N ALA A 167 8.37 14.50 -1.62
CA ALA A 167 8.64 13.96 -0.28
C ALA A 167 8.54 12.43 -0.22
N VAL A 168 7.76 11.83 -1.11
CA VAL A 168 7.49 10.38 -1.15
C VAL A 168 8.10 9.69 -2.37
N ARG A 169 8.95 10.39 -3.12
CA ARG A 169 9.52 9.87 -4.38
C ARG A 169 10.36 8.62 -4.20
N ASP A 170 11.18 8.61 -3.15
CA ASP A 170 12.21 7.59 -2.97
C ASP A 170 11.78 6.56 -1.91
N ILE A 171 11.02 7.02 -0.91
CA ILE A 171 10.45 6.20 0.16
C ILE A 171 9.21 6.87 0.73
N CYS A 172 8.28 6.09 1.26
CA CYS A 172 7.19 6.59 2.09
C CYS A 172 6.75 5.55 3.11
N SER A 173 6.05 5.98 4.13
CA SER A 173 5.29 5.08 5.00
C SER A 173 3.82 5.45 5.01
N ILE A 174 2.97 4.45 5.24
CA ILE A 174 1.53 4.59 5.32
C ILE A 174 1.07 3.89 6.59
N LYS A 175 0.42 4.63 7.51
CA LYS A 175 -0.21 4.08 8.72
C LYS A 175 -1.61 3.56 8.36
N LEU A 176 -1.75 2.24 8.37
CA LEU A 176 -2.98 1.47 8.13
C LEU A 176 -3.58 0.98 9.45
N LYS A 177 -4.81 0.47 9.40
CA LYS A 177 -5.44 -0.26 10.50
C LYS A 177 -5.37 -1.76 10.21
N SER A 178 -4.97 -2.54 11.20
CA SER A 178 -5.10 -4.00 11.19
C SER A 178 -6.54 -4.45 11.46
N ALA A 179 -6.79 -5.75 11.26
CA ALA A 179 -8.11 -6.35 11.49
C ALA A 179 -8.61 -6.17 12.94
N ASP A 180 -7.69 -6.15 13.92
CA ASP A 180 -7.98 -5.89 15.34
C ASP A 180 -8.02 -4.38 15.68
N GLY A 181 -8.04 -3.51 14.68
CA GLY A 181 -8.11 -2.06 14.82
C GLY A 181 -6.82 -1.38 15.24
N LYS A 182 -5.74 -2.14 15.48
CA LYS A 182 -4.44 -1.58 15.86
C LYS A 182 -3.77 -0.86 14.69
N PRO A 183 -2.98 0.18 14.95
CA PRO A 183 -2.20 0.81 13.90
C PRO A 183 -1.08 -0.10 13.44
N MET A 184 -0.80 -0.07 12.14
CA MET A 184 0.36 -0.72 11.56
C MET A 184 0.89 0.09 10.39
N VAL A 185 2.20 0.04 10.19
CA VAL A 185 2.89 0.88 9.23
C VAL A 185 3.47 0.04 8.12
N ARG A 186 3.24 0.45 6.88
CA ARG A 186 3.87 -0.16 5.70
C ARG A 186 4.80 0.85 5.05
N ILE A 187 6.02 0.40 4.77
CA ILE A 187 7.05 1.22 4.13
C ILE A 187 7.11 0.81 2.66
N LEU A 188 6.98 1.77 1.76
CA LEU A 188 7.10 1.55 0.32
C LEU A 188 8.36 2.24 -0.16
N VAL A 189 9.24 1.46 -0.78
CA VAL A 189 10.58 1.92 -1.20
C VAL A 189 10.67 1.85 -2.70
N ARG A 190 11.27 2.88 -3.30
CA ARG A 190 11.59 2.85 -4.72
C ARG A 190 12.65 1.79 -5.01
N GLU A 191 12.41 0.88 -5.95
CA GLU A 191 13.34 -0.19 -6.35
C GLU A 191 14.79 0.30 -6.60
N LYS A 192 14.94 1.51 -7.13
CA LYS A 192 16.23 2.18 -7.33
C LYS A 192 16.21 3.54 -6.63
N ALA A 193 16.24 3.53 -5.30
CA ALA A 193 16.33 4.74 -4.50
C ALA A 193 17.60 5.54 -4.87
N THR A 194 17.47 6.85 -5.03
CA THR A 194 18.55 7.72 -5.51
C THR A 194 19.30 8.43 -4.37
N VAL A 195 18.94 8.17 -3.12
CA VAL A 195 19.44 8.87 -1.94
C VAL A 195 19.67 7.90 -0.80
N ARG A 196 20.72 8.11 -0.01
CA ARG A 196 20.93 7.40 1.26
C ARG A 196 20.03 8.05 2.31
N LEU A 197 19.30 7.22 3.05
CA LEU A 197 18.30 7.65 4.01
C LEU A 197 18.59 7.09 5.39
N GLU A 198 18.38 7.91 6.40
CA GLU A 198 18.41 7.53 7.82
C GLU A 198 16.97 7.48 8.34
N ASN A 199 16.64 6.40 9.05
CA ASN A 199 15.32 6.20 9.63
C ASN A 199 15.10 7.16 10.80
N LEU A 200 14.01 7.92 10.77
CA LEU A 200 13.52 8.67 11.92
C LEU A 200 12.34 7.91 12.51
N THR A 201 12.45 7.58 13.80
CA THR A 201 11.41 6.84 14.51
C THR A 201 10.47 7.78 15.26
N SER A 202 9.24 7.34 15.43
CA SER A 202 8.22 8.00 16.24
C SER A 202 7.48 6.95 17.06
N TYR A 203 6.71 7.39 18.03
CA TYR A 203 5.91 6.53 18.89
C TYR A 203 4.43 6.77 18.59
N ASP A 204 3.64 5.71 18.57
CA ASP A 204 2.18 5.83 18.50
C ASP A 204 1.57 6.15 19.87
N GLU A 205 0.26 6.33 19.89
CA GLU A 205 -0.54 6.58 21.10
C GLU A 205 -0.40 5.49 22.20
N ASN A 206 0.10 4.30 21.85
CA ASN A 206 0.34 3.18 22.76
C ASN A 206 1.84 3.01 23.09
N GLY A 207 2.69 3.98 22.74
CA GLY A 207 4.13 3.92 22.97
C GLY A 207 4.89 2.96 22.05
N ARG A 208 4.28 2.48 20.95
CA ARG A 208 4.97 1.60 20.00
C ARG A 208 5.82 2.40 19.04
N GLN A 209 7.08 2.03 18.93
CA GLN A 209 8.02 2.66 18.01
C GLN A 209 7.76 2.23 16.57
N TRP A 210 7.81 3.19 15.64
CA TRP A 210 7.72 2.92 14.21
C TRP A 210 8.50 3.96 13.38
N ILE A 211 8.90 3.59 12.16
CA ILE A 211 9.62 4.49 11.24
C ILE A 211 8.61 5.40 10.54
N SER A 212 8.58 6.67 10.94
CA SER A 212 7.62 7.64 10.42
C SER A 212 8.19 8.49 9.29
N HIS A 213 9.48 8.77 9.31
CA HIS A 213 10.10 9.70 8.38
C HIS A 213 11.53 9.27 8.05
N TRP A 214 12.10 9.92 7.05
CA TRP A 214 13.50 9.74 6.68
C TRP A 214 14.22 11.07 6.55
N LYS A 215 15.50 11.04 6.92
CA LYS A 215 16.45 12.14 6.70
C LYS A 215 17.39 11.76 5.56
N GLU A 216 17.60 12.70 4.64
CA GLU A 216 18.60 12.53 3.58
C GLU A 216 20.00 12.67 4.14
N MET A 217 20.83 11.67 3.88
CA MET A 217 22.25 11.70 4.26
C MET A 217 23.05 12.30 3.12
N LYS A 218 23.90 13.29 3.43
CA LYS A 218 24.87 13.81 2.47
C LYS A 218 25.90 12.70 2.20
N LEU A 219 26.08 12.33 0.93
CA LEU A 219 27.16 11.45 0.49
C LEU A 219 28.50 12.11 0.89
N GLY A 220 29.22 11.50 1.83
CA GLY A 220 30.55 11.97 2.28
C GLY A 220 30.71 12.17 3.79
N TRP A 221 29.64 12.20 4.58
CA TRP A 221 29.74 12.30 6.04
C TRP A 221 29.88 10.90 6.66
N ARG A 222 31.11 10.50 6.99
CA ARG A 222 31.37 9.47 8.00
C ARG A 222 31.24 10.16 9.35
N GLU A 223 30.37 9.64 10.22
CA GLU A 223 30.43 9.97 11.64
C GLU A 223 31.74 9.37 12.17
N TRP A 224 32.60 10.22 12.71
CA TRP A 224 33.85 9.85 13.38
C TRP A 224 33.55 9.55 14.83
#